data_AF-A2EGD7-F1
#
_entry.id   AF-A2EGD7-F1
#
_cell.length_a   1.000
_cell.length_b   1.000
_cell.length_c   1.000
_cell.angle_alpha   90.00
_cell.angle_beta   90.00
_cell.angle_gamma   90.00
#
_symmetry.space_group_name_H-M   'P 1'
#
loop_
_entity.id
_entity.type
_entity.pdbx_description
1 polymer ?
#
loop_
_entity_poly.entity_id
_entity_poly.type
_entity_poly.pdbx_seq_one_letter_code
_entity_poly.pdbx_strand_id
1 'polypeptide(L)'
;MIQSSLASDYSKQYADFIEAFEKLFQIKYNESIEDICNIITNVLITKYKLSIKQLKKIILMASQYNYSSRENYIRILEHIGADFSKIQASIFPMEDSIEFIVMHDQIDKFKEYITQKRIELDLCFLRIPDISNTFHSIKLSLIEACAYFGSVNIFHFLLSNQICEKTQNCLHCSIIGRNTDIINECLKDYEINIDCLKYIVSSHNNEMLEYVIENKDFVFEEWIQNIKTSELQQNLKEKK
;
A
#
# COMPACT_ATOMS: atom_id res chain seq x y z
N MET A 1 5.41 -31.77 8.13
CA MET A 1 6.62 -31.50 8.93
C MET A 1 7.85 -31.61 8.03
N ILE A 2 8.01 -30.65 7.11
CA ILE A 2 9.26 -30.35 6.41
C ILE A 2 9.29 -28.82 6.35
N GLN A 3 9.46 -28.16 7.50
CA GLN A 3 9.94 -26.78 7.50
C GLN A 3 11.46 -26.86 7.42
N SER A 4 11.95 -26.42 6.28
CA SER A 4 13.32 -26.55 5.78
C SER A 4 14.34 -25.81 6.65
N SER A 5 15.39 -26.50 7.08
CA SER A 5 16.60 -25.87 7.62
C SER A 5 17.15 -24.81 6.65
N LEU A 6 17.04 -25.03 5.34
CA LEU A 6 17.47 -24.08 4.31
C LEU A 6 16.69 -22.75 4.32
N ALA A 7 15.34 -22.74 4.36
CA ALA A 7 14.61 -21.47 4.40
C ALA A 7 14.88 -20.66 5.68
N SER A 8 15.14 -21.34 6.80
CA SER A 8 15.50 -20.68 8.07
C SER A 8 16.90 -20.06 8.05
N ASP A 9 17.83 -20.63 7.27
CA ASP A 9 19.20 -20.13 7.13
C ASP A 9 19.30 -19.00 6.10
N TYR A 10 18.53 -19.08 5.01
CA TYR A 10 18.43 -17.98 4.04
C TYR A 10 17.74 -16.74 4.62
N SER A 11 16.68 -16.90 5.42
CA SER A 11 16.02 -15.74 6.05
C SER A 11 16.95 -14.98 6.98
N LYS A 12 17.83 -15.67 7.71
CA LYS A 12 18.85 -15.04 8.58
C LYS A 12 19.90 -14.26 7.80
N GLN A 13 20.33 -14.75 6.63
CA GLN A 13 21.34 -14.08 5.81
C GLN A 13 20.87 -12.72 5.28
N TYR A 14 19.58 -12.60 4.98
CA TYR A 14 18.96 -11.40 4.40
C TYR A 14 18.02 -10.68 5.38
N ALA A 15 18.14 -10.96 6.68
CA ALA A 15 17.25 -10.40 7.69
C ALA A 15 17.25 -8.87 7.68
N ASP A 16 18.42 -8.23 7.58
CA ASP A 16 18.53 -6.77 7.54
C ASP A 16 18.01 -6.16 6.23
N PHE A 17 18.11 -6.88 5.13
CA PHE A 17 17.50 -6.50 3.86
C PHE A 17 15.96 -6.52 3.93
N ILE A 18 15.40 -7.58 4.51
CA ILE A 18 13.95 -7.74 4.70
C ILE A 18 13.45 -6.64 5.64
N GLU A 19 14.10 -6.47 6.79
CA GLU A 19 13.76 -5.45 7.78
C GLU A 19 13.81 -4.03 7.19
N ALA A 20 14.80 -3.74 6.34
CA ALA A 20 14.91 -2.46 5.65
C ALA A 20 13.69 -2.17 4.77
N PHE A 21 13.18 -3.16 4.02
CA PHE A 21 11.97 -2.98 3.22
C PHE A 21 10.70 -2.95 4.06
N GLU A 22 10.60 -3.76 5.11
CA GLU A 22 9.45 -3.70 6.02
C GLU A 22 9.31 -2.30 6.62
N LYS A 23 10.42 -1.71 7.09
CA LYS A 23 10.44 -0.33 7.59
C LYS A 23 10.10 0.69 6.51
N LEU A 24 10.64 0.54 5.30
CA LEU A 24 10.35 1.45 4.18
C LEU A 24 8.87 1.47 3.80
N PHE A 25 8.18 0.33 3.80
CA PHE A 25 6.78 0.25 3.41
C PHE A 25 5.80 0.61 4.53
N GLN A 26 6.28 0.62 5.79
CA GLN A 26 5.44 0.86 6.97
C GLN A 26 5.64 2.25 7.59
N ILE A 27 6.20 3.19 6.82
CA ILE A 27 6.50 4.52 7.34
C ILE A 27 5.23 5.20 7.82
N LYS A 28 5.24 5.75 9.03
CA LYS A 28 4.14 6.57 9.56
C LYS A 28 4.32 8.02 9.14
N TYR A 29 3.21 8.71 8.86
CA TYR A 29 3.26 10.08 8.35
C TYR A 29 3.91 11.07 9.34
N ASN A 30 3.86 10.77 10.63
CA ASN A 30 4.34 11.61 11.73
C ASN A 30 5.66 11.15 12.35
N GLU A 31 6.32 10.13 11.81
CA GLU A 31 7.60 9.66 12.36
C GLU A 31 8.81 10.31 11.67
N SER A 32 9.94 10.31 12.37
CA SER A 32 11.21 10.73 11.79
C SER A 32 11.71 9.71 10.76
N ILE A 33 12.25 10.20 9.65
CA ILE A 33 12.82 9.34 8.59
C ILE A 33 14.32 9.11 8.75
N GLU A 34 14.99 9.72 9.74
CA GLU A 34 16.45 9.65 9.88
C GLU A 34 16.96 8.21 9.98
N ASP A 35 16.31 7.39 10.81
CA ASP A 35 16.65 5.97 10.98
C ASP A 35 16.48 5.20 9.68
N ILE A 36 15.42 5.48 8.93
CA ILE A 36 15.14 4.83 7.65
C ILE A 36 16.17 5.25 6.59
N CYS A 37 16.53 6.53 6.52
CA CYS A 37 17.59 7.03 5.64
C CYS A 37 18.94 6.37 5.95
N ASN A 38 19.27 6.19 7.22
CA ASN A 38 20.46 5.47 7.66
C ASN A 38 20.43 4.00 7.23
N ILE A 39 19.30 3.31 7.42
CA ILE A 39 19.11 1.92 6.99
C ILE A 39 19.26 1.79 5.47
N ILE A 40 18.61 2.67 4.69
CA ILE A 40 18.72 2.68 3.22
C ILE A 40 20.19 2.85 2.79
N THR A 41 20.90 3.79 3.42
CA THR A 41 22.30 4.10 3.08
C THR A 41 23.23 2.93 3.40
N ASN A 42 23.13 2.38 4.61
CA ASN A 42 24.07 1.38 5.11
C ASN A 42 23.74 -0.03 4.61
N VAL A 43 22.46 -0.39 4.57
CA VAL A 43 22.01 -1.73 4.18
C VAL A 43 21.79 -1.79 2.67
N LEU A 44 20.81 -1.05 2.14
CA LEU A 44 20.39 -1.23 0.75
C LEU A 44 21.43 -0.74 -0.26
N ILE A 45 22.03 0.43 -0.04
CA ILE A 45 23.05 1.00 -0.93
C ILE A 45 24.42 0.39 -0.63
N THR A 46 24.89 0.44 0.61
CA THR A 46 26.29 0.09 0.91
C THR A 46 26.52 -1.42 0.96
N LYS A 47 25.68 -2.19 1.66
CA LYS A 47 25.84 -3.65 1.78
C LYS A 47 25.34 -4.39 0.52
N TYR A 48 24.10 -4.10 0.10
CA TYR A 48 23.45 -4.82 -1.00
C TYR A 48 23.62 -4.18 -2.38
N LYS A 49 24.26 -3.01 -2.47
CA LYS A 49 24.64 -2.35 -3.73
C LYS A 49 23.45 -2.05 -4.67
N LEU A 50 22.28 -1.76 -4.12
CA LEU A 50 21.14 -1.33 -4.93
C LEU A 50 21.46 0.01 -5.60
N SER A 51 21.18 0.11 -6.89
CA SER A 51 21.31 1.38 -7.60
C SER A 51 20.22 2.37 -7.17
N ILE A 52 20.53 3.67 -7.21
CA ILE A 52 19.56 4.75 -6.97
C ILE A 52 18.34 4.60 -7.87
N LYS A 53 18.52 4.12 -9.12
CA LYS A 53 17.42 3.86 -10.06
C LYS A 53 16.47 2.76 -9.56
N GLN A 54 17.00 1.66 -9.00
CA GLN A 54 16.18 0.60 -8.42
C GLN A 54 15.46 1.09 -7.16
N LEU A 55 16.19 1.75 -6.26
CA LEU A 55 15.62 2.30 -5.03
C LEU A 55 14.53 3.32 -5.32
N LYS A 56 14.74 4.23 -6.28
CA LYS A 56 13.71 5.17 -6.73
C LYS A 56 12.43 4.42 -7.08
N LYS A 57 12.47 3.40 -7.94
CA LYS A 57 11.26 2.63 -8.31
C LYS A 57 10.55 2.04 -7.09
N ILE A 58 11.30 1.47 -6.14
CA ILE A 58 10.73 0.84 -4.94
C ILE A 58 10.13 1.90 -4.01
N ILE A 59 10.80 3.03 -3.80
CA ILE A 59 10.30 4.14 -2.97
C ILE A 59 9.04 4.76 -3.60
N LEU A 60 8.98 4.88 -4.93
CA LEU A 60 7.77 5.36 -5.60
C LEU A 60 6.60 4.37 -5.43
N MET A 61 6.87 3.05 -5.44
CA MET A 61 5.88 2.02 -5.15
C MET A 61 5.39 2.13 -3.69
N ALA A 62 6.31 2.20 -2.73
CA ALA A 62 5.98 2.38 -1.32
C ALA A 62 5.12 3.64 -1.10
N SER A 63 5.48 4.76 -1.72
CA SER A 63 4.69 5.99 -1.66
C SER A 63 3.29 5.87 -2.23
N GLN A 64 3.06 5.01 -3.23
CA GLN A 64 1.74 4.82 -3.81
C GLN A 64 0.85 3.89 -2.97
N TYR A 65 1.43 2.95 -2.23
CA TYR A 65 0.71 2.01 -1.35
C TYR A 65 0.74 2.41 0.12
N ASN A 66 1.37 3.54 0.45
CA ASN A 66 1.36 4.17 1.76
C ASN A 66 1.25 5.70 1.60
N TYR A 67 0.21 6.13 0.89
CA TYR A 67 0.09 7.51 0.39
C TYR A 67 0.00 8.58 1.49
N SER A 68 -0.46 8.24 2.68
CA SER A 68 -0.50 9.17 3.83
C SER A 68 0.90 9.63 4.25
N SER A 69 1.94 8.83 3.97
CA SER A 69 3.34 9.14 4.26
C SER A 69 4.10 9.71 3.04
N ARG A 70 3.40 10.20 2.00
CA ARG A 70 4.00 10.70 0.75
C ARG A 70 5.15 11.70 1.00
N GLU A 71 4.98 12.66 1.90
CA GLU A 71 6.02 13.66 2.18
C GLU A 71 7.30 13.05 2.76
N ASN A 72 7.17 11.99 3.56
CA ASN A 72 8.33 11.25 4.07
C ASN A 72 9.07 10.54 2.93
N TYR A 73 8.35 9.97 1.96
CA TYR A 73 8.97 9.36 0.77
C TYR A 73 9.68 10.37 -0.13
N ILE A 74 9.17 11.60 -0.27
CA ILE A 74 9.87 12.67 -1.01
C ILE A 74 11.21 12.98 -0.36
N ARG A 75 11.23 13.17 0.97
CA ARG A 75 12.46 13.44 1.71
C ARG A 75 13.46 12.28 1.63
N ILE A 76 12.99 11.04 1.60
CA ILE A 76 13.86 9.87 1.37
C ILE A 76 14.48 9.88 -0.04
N LEU A 77 13.70 10.24 -1.07
CA LEU A 77 14.22 10.37 -2.44
C LEU A 77 15.26 11.48 -2.54
N GLU A 78 15.02 12.61 -1.89
CA GLU A 78 15.99 13.70 -1.77
C GLU A 78 17.28 13.23 -1.09
N HIS A 79 17.18 12.51 0.04
CA HIS A 79 18.33 11.96 0.77
C HIS A 79 19.22 11.07 -0.10
N ILE A 80 18.64 10.22 -0.96
CA ILE A 80 19.42 9.34 -1.85
C ILE A 80 19.82 10.00 -3.18
N GLY A 81 19.53 11.30 -3.37
CA GLY A 81 19.83 12.02 -4.60
C GLY A 81 19.03 11.56 -5.82
N ALA A 82 17.83 11.03 -5.61
CA ALA A 82 16.93 10.62 -6.68
C ALA A 82 16.05 11.79 -7.13
N ASP A 83 15.84 11.95 -8.45
CA ASP A 83 14.87 12.93 -8.96
C ASP A 83 13.43 12.58 -8.50
N PHE A 84 12.72 13.56 -7.94
CA PHE A 84 11.34 13.44 -7.44
C PHE A 84 10.39 14.50 -8.01
N SER A 85 10.78 15.21 -9.08
CA SER A 85 10.00 16.28 -9.72
C SER A 85 8.54 15.87 -10.03
N LYS A 86 8.34 14.62 -10.46
CA LYS A 86 7.01 14.07 -10.75
C LYS A 86 6.11 13.92 -9.53
N ILE A 87 6.68 13.52 -8.39
CA ILE A 87 5.90 13.46 -7.14
C ILE A 87 5.50 14.87 -6.77
N GLN A 88 6.45 15.79 -6.74
CA GLN A 88 6.22 17.16 -6.27
C GLN A 88 5.12 17.88 -7.08
N ALA A 89 4.95 17.53 -8.35
CA ALA A 89 3.90 18.08 -9.22
C ALA A 89 2.48 17.55 -8.91
N SER A 90 2.32 16.48 -8.14
CA SER A 90 0.99 15.96 -7.78
C SER A 90 0.38 16.70 -6.59
N ILE A 91 -0.90 17.05 -6.69
CA ILE A 91 -1.65 17.67 -5.59
C ILE A 91 -1.80 16.66 -4.44
N PHE A 92 -1.44 17.09 -3.23
CA PHE A 92 -1.65 16.35 -1.99
C PHE A 92 -2.74 17.05 -1.16
N PRO A 93 -3.60 16.30 -0.44
CA PRO A 93 -4.62 16.89 0.44
C PRO A 93 -4.04 17.89 1.45
N MET A 94 -4.71 19.04 1.60
CA MET A 94 -4.37 20.05 2.62
C MET A 94 -4.97 19.66 3.98
N GLU A 95 -4.36 20.09 5.08
CA GLU A 95 -4.74 19.66 6.45
C GLU A 95 -6.22 19.90 6.82
N ASP A 96 -6.87 20.88 6.20
CA ASP A 96 -8.27 21.25 6.41
C ASP A 96 -9.24 20.61 5.38
N SER A 97 -8.72 19.84 4.43
CA SER A 97 -9.51 19.19 3.40
C SER A 97 -10.21 17.93 3.93
N ILE A 98 -11.33 17.55 3.32
CA ILE A 98 -12.08 16.34 3.71
C ILE A 98 -11.26 15.07 3.45
N GLU A 99 -10.42 15.07 2.42
CA GLU A 99 -9.52 13.98 2.09
C GLU A 99 -8.45 13.80 3.17
N PHE A 100 -7.91 14.88 3.74
CA PHE A 100 -6.97 14.80 4.86
C PHE A 100 -7.65 14.33 6.16
N ILE A 101 -8.86 14.84 6.42
CA ILE A 101 -9.70 14.39 7.55
C ILE A 101 -9.93 12.87 7.47
N VAL A 102 -10.27 12.35 6.28
CA VAL A 102 -10.44 10.91 6.05
C VAL A 102 -9.11 10.18 6.18
N MET A 103 -8.05 10.66 5.52
CA MET A 103 -6.71 10.05 5.53
C MET A 103 -6.15 9.84 6.95
N HIS A 104 -6.50 10.71 7.90
CA HIS A 104 -6.04 10.64 9.28
C HIS A 104 -7.13 10.29 10.29
N ASP A 105 -8.24 9.71 9.81
CA ASP A 105 -9.37 9.21 10.62
C ASP A 105 -9.90 10.22 11.66
N GLN A 106 -9.98 11.50 11.27
CA GLN A 106 -10.42 12.60 12.14
C GLN A 106 -11.97 12.63 12.24
N ILE A 107 -12.55 11.60 12.85
CA ILE A 107 -14.00 11.33 12.87
C ILE A 107 -14.85 12.51 13.36
N ASP A 108 -14.39 13.27 14.35
CA ASP A 108 -15.15 14.41 14.87
C ASP A 108 -15.27 15.54 13.84
N LYS A 109 -14.16 15.87 13.17
CA LYS A 109 -14.17 16.84 12.06
C LYS A 109 -14.95 16.32 10.86
N PHE A 110 -14.90 15.01 10.60
CA PHE A 110 -15.69 14.39 9.54
C PHE A 110 -17.19 14.58 9.78
N LYS A 111 -17.68 14.30 11.00
CA LYS A 111 -19.09 14.51 11.39
C LYS A 111 -19.51 15.97 11.27
N GLU A 112 -18.65 16.90 11.68
CA GLU A 112 -18.90 18.34 11.49
C GLU A 112 -19.03 18.69 10.00
N TYR A 113 -18.09 18.21 9.18
CA TYR A 113 -18.06 18.48 7.74
C TYR A 113 -19.35 18.04 7.04
N ILE A 114 -19.80 16.79 7.26
CA ILE A 114 -20.98 16.23 6.59
C ILE A 114 -22.30 16.85 7.06
N THR A 115 -22.30 17.49 8.23
CA THR A 115 -23.47 18.24 8.72
C THR A 115 -23.64 19.55 7.93
N GLN A 116 -22.53 20.15 7.51
CA GLN A 116 -22.51 21.44 6.80
C GLN A 116 -22.53 21.27 5.28
N LYS A 117 -22.00 20.17 4.75
CA LYS A 117 -21.80 19.92 3.32
C LYS A 117 -22.29 18.52 2.95
N ARG A 118 -22.99 18.40 1.82
CA ARG A 118 -23.30 17.09 1.25
C ARG A 118 -22.05 16.50 0.58
N ILE A 119 -21.77 15.23 0.82
CA ILE A 119 -20.78 14.47 0.06
C ILE A 119 -21.49 13.75 -1.09
N GLU A 120 -20.97 13.90 -2.30
CA GLU A 120 -21.41 13.13 -3.46
C GLU A 120 -20.71 11.77 -3.46
N LEU A 121 -21.46 10.72 -3.15
CA LEU A 121 -20.93 9.38 -2.84
C LEU A 121 -20.52 8.58 -4.09
N ASP A 122 -21.14 8.87 -5.23
CA ASP A 122 -20.92 8.17 -6.50
C ASP A 122 -19.71 8.69 -7.30
N LEU A 123 -19.01 9.70 -6.77
CA LEU A 123 -17.84 10.29 -7.39
C LEU A 123 -16.52 9.74 -6.84
N CYS A 124 -15.48 9.89 -7.66
CA CYS A 124 -14.11 9.70 -7.23
C CYS A 124 -13.79 10.70 -6.09
N PHE A 125 -13.77 10.20 -4.85
CA PHE A 125 -13.45 10.98 -3.66
C PHE A 125 -11.98 11.37 -3.63
N LEU A 126 -11.08 10.42 -3.89
CA LEU A 126 -9.65 10.66 -3.95
C LEU A 126 -9.02 9.92 -5.12
N ARG A 127 -8.13 10.60 -5.85
CA ARG A 127 -7.25 9.97 -6.83
C ARG A 127 -5.82 9.98 -6.34
N ILE A 128 -5.24 8.80 -6.19
CA ILE A 128 -3.80 8.62 -5.98
C ILE A 128 -3.14 8.52 -7.36
N PRO A 129 -2.23 9.44 -7.72
CA PRO A 129 -1.59 9.44 -9.02
C PRO A 129 -0.67 8.22 -9.21
N ASP A 130 -0.50 7.77 -10.45
CA ASP A 130 0.58 6.84 -10.80
C ASP A 130 1.88 7.64 -10.91
N ILE A 131 2.64 7.62 -9.82
CA ILE A 131 3.84 8.44 -9.68
C ILE A 131 5.03 7.83 -10.44
N SER A 132 5.08 6.50 -10.55
CA SER A 132 6.23 5.79 -11.11
C SER A 132 6.14 5.57 -12.62
N ASN A 133 5.00 5.86 -13.26
CA ASN A 133 4.66 5.46 -14.64
C ASN A 133 4.79 3.93 -14.86
N THR A 134 4.79 3.16 -13.77
CA THR A 134 4.84 1.70 -13.82
C THR A 134 3.54 1.08 -13.33
N PHE A 135 2.66 1.87 -12.73
CA PHE A 135 1.43 1.38 -12.13
C PHE A 135 0.22 2.07 -12.76
N HIS A 136 -0.92 2.02 -12.07
CA HIS A 136 -2.12 2.73 -12.49
C HIS A 136 -2.56 3.66 -11.37
N SER A 137 -3.10 4.82 -11.73
CA SER A 137 -3.66 5.73 -10.74
C SER A 137 -4.81 5.03 -10.02
N ILE A 138 -4.83 5.12 -8.69
CA ILE A 138 -5.90 4.52 -7.87
C ILE A 138 -6.98 5.58 -7.71
N LYS A 139 -8.23 5.22 -8.01
CA LYS A 139 -9.40 6.06 -7.73
C LYS A 139 -10.17 5.40 -6.59
N LEU A 140 -10.53 6.20 -5.61
CA LEU A 140 -11.19 5.74 -4.40
C LEU A 140 -12.50 6.50 -4.26
N SER A 141 -13.60 5.78 -4.06
CA SER A 141 -14.79 6.32 -3.38
C SER A 141 -14.47 6.63 -1.92
N LEU A 142 -15.39 7.29 -1.22
CA LEU A 142 -15.18 7.66 0.18
C LEU A 142 -14.93 6.43 1.08
N ILE A 143 -15.72 5.37 0.95
CA ILE A 143 -15.58 4.17 1.78
C ILE A 143 -14.31 3.37 1.44
N GLU A 144 -13.95 3.29 0.15
CA GLU A 144 -12.69 2.69 -0.29
C GLU A 144 -11.48 3.50 0.21
N ALA A 145 -11.58 4.85 0.27
CA ALA A 145 -10.54 5.69 0.85
C ALA A 145 -10.37 5.42 2.35
N CYS A 146 -11.46 5.28 3.10
CA CYS A 146 -11.38 4.89 4.51
C CYS A 146 -10.68 3.54 4.67
N ALA A 147 -11.00 2.55 3.83
CA ALA A 147 -10.33 1.26 3.84
C ALA A 147 -8.84 1.36 3.46
N TYR A 148 -8.51 2.15 2.44
CA TYR A 148 -7.14 2.36 1.96
C TYR A 148 -6.24 3.00 3.02
N PHE A 149 -6.76 3.98 3.78
CA PHE A 149 -6.00 4.68 4.82
C PHE A 149 -6.09 4.02 6.21
N GLY A 150 -6.92 2.98 6.36
CA GLY A 150 -7.15 2.35 7.65
C GLY A 150 -8.00 3.19 8.62
N SER A 151 -8.83 4.10 8.09
CA SER A 151 -9.68 5.05 8.82
C SER A 151 -10.93 4.36 9.38
N VAL A 152 -10.71 3.51 10.37
CA VAL A 152 -11.70 2.58 10.92
C VAL A 152 -12.90 3.29 11.54
N ASN A 153 -12.68 4.44 12.19
CA ASN A 153 -13.78 5.16 12.85
C ASN A 153 -14.74 5.76 11.82
N ILE A 154 -14.21 6.38 10.76
CA ILE A 154 -15.02 6.90 9.66
C ILE A 154 -15.65 5.75 8.87
N PHE A 155 -14.92 4.68 8.59
CA PHE A 155 -15.45 3.50 7.89
C PHE A 155 -16.69 2.92 8.59
N HIS A 156 -16.60 2.65 9.90
CA HIS A 156 -17.73 2.14 10.67
C HIS A 156 -18.87 3.15 10.79
N PHE A 157 -18.56 4.44 10.90
CA PHE A 157 -19.58 5.48 10.90
C PHE A 157 -20.40 5.47 9.60
N LEU A 158 -19.75 5.36 8.44
CA LEU A 158 -20.43 5.32 7.14
C LEU A 158 -21.37 4.11 7.02
N LEU A 159 -20.90 2.93 7.41
CA LEU A 159 -21.71 1.70 7.38
C LEU A 159 -22.89 1.75 8.37
N SER A 160 -22.64 2.17 9.61
CA SER A 160 -23.65 2.19 10.66
C SER A 160 -24.81 3.15 10.35
N ASN A 161 -24.51 4.23 9.63
CA ASN A 161 -25.49 5.23 9.21
C ASN A 161 -26.04 4.99 7.80
N GLN A 162 -25.71 3.86 7.16
CA GLN A 162 -26.16 3.49 5.81
C GLN A 162 -25.84 4.57 4.77
N ILE A 163 -24.72 5.28 4.94
CA ILE A 163 -24.26 6.32 4.02
C ILE A 163 -23.58 5.65 2.81
N CYS A 164 -22.86 4.55 3.04
CA CYS A 164 -22.20 3.79 1.98
C CYS A 164 -22.43 2.30 2.19
N GLU A 165 -22.28 1.55 1.10
CA GLU A 165 -22.20 0.09 1.13
C GLU A 165 -20.75 -0.34 0.88
N LYS A 166 -20.35 -1.42 1.55
CA LYS A 166 -19.06 -2.08 1.30
C LYS A 166 -19.04 -2.66 -0.12
N THR A 167 -17.84 -2.77 -0.68
CA THR A 167 -17.59 -3.37 -2.00
C THR A 167 -16.38 -4.31 -1.96
N GLN A 168 -16.19 -5.15 -2.98
CA GLN A 168 -14.95 -5.96 -3.11
C GLN A 168 -13.69 -5.09 -3.09
N ASN A 169 -13.76 -3.89 -3.65
CA ASN A 169 -12.65 -2.94 -3.64
C ASN A 169 -12.33 -2.43 -2.21
N CYS A 170 -13.31 -2.41 -1.30
CA CYS A 170 -13.04 -2.13 0.12
C CYS A 170 -12.12 -3.20 0.72
N LEU A 171 -12.30 -4.48 0.35
CA LEU A 171 -11.37 -5.55 0.76
C LEU A 171 -9.97 -5.29 0.18
N HIS A 172 -9.87 -5.00 -1.12
CA HIS A 172 -8.59 -4.67 -1.78
C HIS A 172 -7.88 -3.50 -1.10
N CYS A 173 -8.60 -2.42 -0.82
CA CYS A 173 -8.08 -1.24 -0.16
C CYS A 173 -7.69 -1.52 1.30
N SER A 174 -8.47 -2.31 2.04
CA SER A 174 -8.19 -2.65 3.43
C SER A 174 -6.88 -3.43 3.61
N ILE A 175 -6.51 -4.26 2.62
CA ILE A 175 -5.22 -4.96 2.59
C ILE A 175 -4.06 -3.96 2.50
N ILE A 176 -4.22 -2.91 1.68
CA ILE A 176 -3.23 -1.83 1.56
C ILE A 176 -3.16 -1.03 2.86
N GLY A 177 -4.32 -0.70 3.46
CA GLY A 177 -4.41 0.08 4.68
C GLY A 177 -4.00 -0.65 5.95
N ARG A 178 -3.90 -1.99 5.91
CA ARG A 178 -3.42 -2.85 7.01
C ARG A 178 -4.18 -2.69 8.32
N ASN A 179 -5.43 -2.26 8.25
CA ASN A 179 -6.30 -2.19 9.42
C ASN A 179 -7.08 -3.50 9.57
N THR A 180 -6.72 -4.32 10.55
CA THR A 180 -7.30 -5.65 10.78
C THR A 180 -8.80 -5.63 11.00
N ASP A 181 -9.34 -4.60 11.65
CA ASP A 181 -10.79 -4.48 11.90
C ASP A 181 -11.55 -4.28 10.58
N ILE A 182 -11.05 -3.41 9.70
CA ILE A 182 -11.64 -3.20 8.36
C ILE A 182 -11.48 -4.46 7.50
N ILE A 183 -10.31 -5.12 7.52
CA ILE A 183 -10.08 -6.36 6.76
C ILE A 183 -11.09 -7.43 7.18
N ASN A 184 -11.21 -7.68 8.49
CA ASN A 184 -12.14 -8.66 9.03
C ASN A 184 -13.60 -8.31 8.73
N GLU A 185 -13.94 -7.02 8.77
CA GLU A 185 -15.27 -6.55 8.39
C GLU A 185 -15.55 -6.84 6.91
N CYS A 186 -14.61 -6.57 6.00
CA CYS A 186 -14.75 -6.86 4.57
C CYS A 186 -14.84 -8.37 4.27
N LEU A 187 -14.07 -9.20 4.98
CA LEU A 187 -14.05 -10.66 4.79
C LEU A 187 -15.35 -11.37 5.18
N LYS A 188 -16.29 -10.70 5.84
CA LYS A 188 -17.64 -11.23 6.12
C LYS A 188 -18.47 -11.41 4.84
N ASP A 189 -18.26 -10.55 3.86
CA ASP A 189 -19.08 -10.46 2.64
C ASP A 189 -18.29 -10.78 1.36
N TYR A 190 -16.95 -10.73 1.42
CA TYR A 190 -16.07 -10.84 0.26
C TYR A 190 -14.93 -11.85 0.48
N GLU A 191 -14.58 -12.56 -0.59
CA GLU A 191 -13.48 -13.52 -0.59
C GLU A 191 -12.19 -12.92 -1.15
N ILE A 192 -11.05 -13.49 -0.72
CA ILE A 192 -9.72 -13.14 -1.23
C ILE A 192 -9.61 -13.64 -2.67
N ASN A 193 -9.35 -12.71 -3.59
CA ASN A 193 -9.17 -13.00 -5.02
C ASN A 193 -7.74 -12.67 -5.49
N ILE A 194 -7.46 -12.87 -6.78
CA ILE A 194 -6.13 -12.62 -7.35
C ILE A 194 -5.67 -11.16 -7.21
N ASP A 195 -6.59 -10.20 -7.27
CA ASP A 195 -6.27 -8.78 -7.06
C ASP A 195 -5.84 -8.52 -5.61
N CYS A 196 -6.40 -9.24 -4.63
CA CYS A 196 -5.93 -9.18 -3.24
C CYS A 196 -4.44 -9.57 -3.15
N LEU A 197 -4.02 -10.66 -3.82
CA LEU A 197 -2.61 -11.07 -3.83
C LEU A 197 -1.70 -9.98 -4.42
N LYS A 198 -2.14 -9.36 -5.52
CA LYS A 198 -1.41 -8.24 -6.13
C LYS A 198 -1.22 -7.10 -5.13
N TYR A 199 -2.26 -6.72 -4.39
CA TYR A 199 -2.18 -5.66 -3.39
C TYR A 199 -1.37 -6.06 -2.16
N ILE A 200 -1.44 -7.31 -1.70
CA ILE A 200 -0.60 -7.85 -0.61
C ILE A 200 0.88 -7.66 -0.95
N VAL A 201 1.30 -8.09 -2.15
CA VAL A 201 2.69 -7.97 -2.60
C VAL A 201 3.09 -6.51 -2.79
N SER A 202 2.25 -5.71 -3.46
CA SER A 202 2.60 -4.34 -3.82
C SER A 202 2.70 -3.40 -2.61
N SER A 203 1.95 -3.70 -1.54
CA SER A 203 1.98 -2.96 -0.27
C SER A 203 2.97 -3.53 0.76
N HIS A 204 3.69 -4.61 0.42
CA HIS A 204 4.56 -5.34 1.36
C HIS A 204 3.83 -5.70 2.67
N ASN A 205 2.57 -6.15 2.56
CA ASN A 205 1.79 -6.64 3.70
C ASN A 205 2.16 -8.10 4.00
N ASN A 206 3.33 -8.30 4.58
CA ASN A 206 3.89 -9.64 4.86
C ASN A 206 2.99 -10.46 5.81
N GLU A 207 2.34 -9.83 6.77
CA GLU A 207 1.39 -10.48 7.69
C GLU A 207 0.20 -11.08 6.93
N MET A 208 -0.40 -10.31 6.01
CA MET A 208 -1.50 -10.82 5.17
C MET A 208 -1.02 -11.88 4.18
N LEU A 209 0.22 -11.77 3.68
CA LEU A 209 0.82 -12.80 2.83
C LEU A 209 0.95 -14.14 3.58
N GLU A 210 1.45 -14.10 4.81
CA GLU A 210 1.57 -15.28 5.68
C GLU A 210 0.20 -15.87 5.97
N TYR A 211 -0.78 -15.04 6.36
CA TYR A 211 -2.16 -15.47 6.57
C TYR A 211 -2.74 -16.21 5.36
N VAL A 212 -2.55 -15.68 4.15
CA VAL A 212 -3.05 -16.30 2.92
C VAL A 212 -2.34 -17.62 2.60
N ILE A 213 -1.04 -17.71 2.86
CA ILE A 213 -0.26 -18.94 2.66
C ILE A 213 -0.72 -20.04 3.63
N GLU A 214 -1.03 -19.68 4.88
CA GLU A 214 -1.43 -20.64 5.92
C GLU A 214 -2.89 -21.10 5.82
N ASN A 215 -3.81 -20.23 5.35
CA ASN A 215 -5.25 -20.42 5.53
C ASN A 215 -6.06 -20.91 4.31
N LYS A 216 -5.45 -21.28 3.16
CA LYS A 216 -5.88 -22.36 2.21
C LYS A 216 -5.55 -22.17 0.71
N ASP A 217 -5.44 -23.35 0.09
CA ASP A 217 -5.81 -23.85 -1.24
C ASP A 217 -6.69 -22.96 -2.16
N PHE A 218 -6.21 -22.69 -3.38
CA PHE A 218 -6.89 -22.36 -4.65
C PHE A 218 -6.34 -21.10 -5.35
N VAL A 219 -6.09 -20.00 -4.63
CA VAL A 219 -5.63 -18.74 -5.27
C VAL A 219 -4.15 -18.82 -5.70
N PHE A 220 -3.33 -19.55 -4.95
CA PHE A 220 -1.89 -19.57 -5.18
C PHE A 220 -1.50 -20.29 -6.49
N GLU A 221 -2.16 -21.39 -6.83
CA GLU A 221 -1.86 -22.12 -8.07
C GLU A 221 -2.23 -21.31 -9.31
N GLU A 222 -3.43 -20.71 -9.33
CA GLU A 222 -3.87 -19.83 -10.43
C GLU A 222 -2.95 -18.61 -10.58
N TRP A 223 -2.54 -18.00 -9.47
CA TRP A 223 -1.62 -16.88 -9.47
C TRP A 223 -0.24 -17.25 -10.02
N ILE A 224 0.32 -18.41 -9.63
CA ILE A 224 1.60 -18.91 -10.15
C ILE A 224 1.52 -19.17 -11.67
N GLN A 225 0.41 -19.70 -12.16
CA GLN A 225 0.22 -19.88 -13.61
C GLN A 225 0.17 -18.55 -14.36
N ASN A 226 -0.48 -17.53 -13.79
CA ASN A 226 -0.53 -16.20 -14.37
C ASN A 226 0.86 -15.53 -14.41
N ILE A 227 1.67 -15.67 -13.36
CA ILE A 227 3.06 -15.17 -13.35
C ILE A 227 3.88 -15.82 -14.47
N LYS A 228 3.88 -17.15 -14.55
CA LYS A 228 4.63 -17.90 -15.59
C LYS A 228 4.22 -17.49 -17.01
N THR A 229 2.93 -17.25 -17.22
CA THR A 229 2.39 -16.84 -18.51
C THR A 229 2.82 -15.41 -18.87
N SER A 230 2.85 -14.51 -17.89
CA SER A 230 3.32 -13.12 -18.08
C SER A 230 4.81 -13.03 -18.42
N GLU A 231 5.66 -13.84 -17.78
CA GLU A 231 7.10 -13.92 -18.07
C GLU A 231 7.37 -14.46 -19.49
N LEU A 232 6.63 -15.49 -19.92
CA LEU A 232 6.72 -16.03 -21.28
C LEU A 232 6.33 -14.98 -22.33
N GLN A 233 5.29 -14.19 -22.09
CA GLN A 233 4.85 -13.12 -23.00
C GLN A 233 5.85 -11.96 -23.07
N GLN A 234 6.50 -11.62 -21.95
CA GLN A 234 7.51 -10.56 -21.91
C GLN A 234 8.79 -10.98 -22.65
N ASN A 235 9.25 -12.23 -22.45
CA ASN A 235 10.40 -12.80 -23.16
C ASN A 235 10.18 -12.93 -24.69
N LEU A 236 8.93 -13.09 -25.14
CA LEU A 236 8.58 -13.10 -26.56
C LEU A 236 8.55 -11.70 -27.19
N LYS A 237 8.27 -10.65 -26.40
CA LYS A 237 8.31 -9.25 -26.84
C LYS A 237 9.74 -8.70 -26.93
N GLU A 238 10.65 -9.18 -26.10
CA GLU A 238 12.07 -8.79 -26.13
C GLU A 238 12.89 -9.50 -27.23
N LYS A 239 12.31 -10.54 -27.87
CA LYS A 239 12.91 -11.27 -29.00
C LYS A 239 12.43 -10.82 -30.39
N LYS A 240 11.64 -9.75 -30.48
CA LYS A 240 11.22 -9.10 -31.73
C LYS A 240 11.80 -7.69 -31.81
#